data_AF-A0A2G5DW01-F1
#
_entry.id   AF-A0A2G5DW01-F1
#
_cell.length_a   1.000
_cell.length_b   1.000
_cell.length_c   1.000
_cell.angle_alpha   90.00
_cell.angle_beta   90.00
_cell.angle_gamma   90.00
#
_symmetry.space_group_name_H-M   'P 1'
#
loop_
_entity.id
_entity.type
_entity.pdbx_description
1 polymer ?
#
loop_
_entity_poly.entity_id
_entity_poly.type
_entity_poly.pdbx_seq_one_letter_code
_entity_poly.pdbx_strand_id
1 'polypeptide(L)'
;MEEEVEKKTDIYVNMLQKSAEYCTDERITVEVKIIAGVPTKKIVLQEAIAYKAACVVLDRKLRRDLKFYLEHIPCKVALIQNSLSVDVLRLGRAIKRDVLEQNFSYSVSRPVELVPFAEQNNSSEDQSIVSCGSYFGSTSFDLSQIR
;
A
#
# COMPACT_ATOMS: atom_id res chain seq x y z
N MET A 1 6.20 -15.95 10.29
CA MET A 1 5.09 -15.14 9.73
C MET A 1 4.95 -13.85 10.51
N GLU A 2 4.74 -13.90 11.83
CA GLU A 2 4.66 -12.69 12.67
C GLU A 2 5.92 -11.83 12.58
N GLU A 3 7.11 -12.44 12.73
CA GLU A 3 8.40 -11.76 12.55
C GLU A 3 8.56 -11.10 11.17
N GLU A 4 8.03 -11.71 10.11
CA GLU A 4 8.11 -11.15 8.75
C GLU A 4 7.15 -9.95 8.59
N VAL A 5 5.96 -10.02 9.20
CA VAL A 5 5.00 -8.91 9.22
C VAL A 5 5.56 -7.75 10.03
N GLU A 6 6.16 -8.03 11.19
CA GLU A 6 6.84 -7.08 12.04
C GLU A 6 7.98 -6.38 11.28
N LYS A 7 8.91 -7.16 10.73
CA LYS A 7 10.04 -6.66 9.94
C LYS A 7 9.58 -5.80 8.76
N LYS A 8 8.53 -6.22 8.05
CA LYS A 8 7.95 -5.42 6.94
C LYS A 8 7.35 -4.12 7.45
N THR A 9 6.69 -4.16 8.61
CA THR A 9 6.12 -2.95 9.22
C THR A 9 7.22 -1.94 9.48
N ASP A 10 8.33 -2.34 10.11
CA ASP A 10 9.46 -1.45 10.39
C ASP A 10 10.08 -0.87 9.12
N ILE A 11 10.27 -1.70 8.09
CA ILE A 11 10.80 -1.23 6.80
C ILE A 11 9.90 -0.15 6.20
N TYR A 12 8.57 -0.35 6.18
CA TYR A 12 7.64 0.61 5.58
C TYR A 12 7.45 1.86 6.43
N VAL A 13 7.48 1.75 7.77
CA VAL A 13 7.48 2.90 8.67
C VAL A 13 8.68 3.79 8.39
N ASN A 14 9.88 3.22 8.35
CA ASN A 14 11.11 3.97 8.07
C ASN A 14 11.13 4.57 6.65
N MET A 15 10.63 3.83 5.64
CA MET A 15 10.59 4.31 4.25
C MET A 15 9.63 5.51 4.08
N LEU A 16 8.51 5.51 4.79
CA LEU A 16 7.48 6.54 4.65
C LEU A 16 7.69 7.75 5.55
N GLN A 17 8.69 7.73 6.43
CA GLN A 17 8.98 8.82 7.37
C GLN A 17 9.10 10.18 6.66
N LYS A 18 9.95 10.29 5.64
CA LYS A 18 10.11 11.54 4.87
C LYS A 18 8.81 11.99 4.20
N SER A 19 8.01 11.04 3.69
CA SER A 19 6.72 11.37 3.08
C SER A 19 5.71 11.86 4.12
N ALA A 20 5.72 11.28 5.32
CA ALA A 20 4.86 11.68 6.42
C ALA A 20 5.20 13.09 6.94
N GLU A 21 6.47 13.50 6.92
CA GLU A 21 6.89 14.87 7.24
C GLU A 21 6.23 15.92 6.33
N TYR A 22 6.11 15.67 5.02
CA TYR A 22 5.39 16.59 4.12
C TYR A 22 3.88 16.63 4.36
N CYS A 23 3.33 15.63 5.04
CA CYS A 23 1.91 15.52 5.34
C CYS A 23 1.52 16.23 6.66
N THR A 24 2.49 16.58 7.51
CA THR A 24 2.21 17.15 8.84
C THR A 24 1.61 18.54 8.76
N ASP A 25 2.04 19.34 7.80
CA ASP A 25 1.58 20.72 7.61
C ASP A 25 0.07 20.76 7.31
N GLU A 26 -0.43 19.72 6.64
CA GLU A 26 -1.85 19.51 6.34
C GLU A 26 -2.59 18.72 7.43
N ARG A 27 -1.93 18.44 8.58
CA ARG A 27 -2.45 17.63 9.69
C ARG A 27 -2.85 16.21 9.27
N ILE A 28 -2.15 15.67 8.27
CA ILE A 28 -2.36 14.31 7.78
C ILE A 28 -1.46 13.37 8.56
N THR A 29 -2.05 12.36 9.18
CA THR A 29 -1.31 11.27 9.84
C THR A 29 -1.15 10.09 8.88
N VAL A 30 0.02 9.46 8.90
CA VAL A 30 0.33 8.28 8.08
C VAL A 30 0.47 7.07 9.00
N GLU A 31 -0.22 5.99 8.66
CA GLU A 31 -0.17 4.72 9.37
C GLU A 31 0.18 3.60 8.40
N VAL A 32 1.09 2.72 8.81
CA VAL A 32 1.46 1.52 8.09
C VAL A 32 0.77 0.32 8.72
N LYS A 33 0.00 -0.41 7.93
CA LYS A 33 -0.60 -1.69 8.33
C LYS A 33 -0.17 -2.81 7.40
N ILE A 34 0.47 -3.84 7.97
CA ILE A 34 0.87 -5.04 7.25
C ILE A 34 -0.04 -6.18 7.67
N ILE A 35 -0.70 -6.83 6.70
CA ILE A 35 -1.65 -7.92 6.91
C ILE A 35 -1.15 -9.16 6.17
N ALA A 36 -0.93 -10.26 6.90
CA ALA A 36 -0.62 -11.55 6.31
C ALA A 36 -1.91 -12.29 5.97
N GLY A 37 -2.11 -12.59 4.69
CA GLY A 37 -3.21 -13.42 4.24
C GLY A 37 -3.40 -13.47 2.73
N VAL A 38 -4.35 -14.30 2.31
CA VAL A 38 -4.76 -14.46 0.91
C VAL A 38 -6.27 -14.68 0.83
N PRO A 39 -6.94 -14.30 -0.28
CA PRO A 39 -6.41 -13.52 -1.40
C PRO A 39 -6.38 -12.01 -1.09
N THR A 40 -5.39 -11.28 -1.61
CA THR A 40 -5.19 -9.83 -1.38
C THR A 40 -6.45 -8.99 -1.61
N LYS A 41 -7.27 -9.34 -2.62
CA LYS A 41 -8.49 -8.59 -2.91
C LYS A 41 -9.53 -8.62 -1.79
N LYS A 42 -9.62 -9.73 -1.05
CA LYS A 42 -10.48 -9.83 0.13
C LYS A 42 -9.90 -9.01 1.29
N ILE A 43 -8.56 -9.00 1.45
CA ILE A 43 -7.87 -8.17 2.45
C ILE A 43 -8.22 -6.71 2.28
N VAL A 44 -7.98 -6.17 1.09
CA VAL A 44 -8.23 -4.76 0.81
C VAL A 44 -9.69 -4.39 1.04
N LEU A 45 -10.63 -5.26 0.65
CA LEU A 45 -12.06 -5.05 0.89
C LEU A 45 -12.40 -4.99 2.39
N GLN A 46 -11.97 -5.99 3.16
CA GLN A 46 -12.25 -6.05 4.59
C GLN A 46 -11.60 -4.90 5.34
N GLU A 47 -10.36 -4.55 5.00
CA GLU A 47 -9.66 -3.43 5.63
C GLU A 47 -10.35 -2.10 5.33
N ALA A 48 -10.75 -1.86 4.07
CA ALA A 48 -11.49 -0.65 3.70
C ALA A 48 -12.82 -0.52 4.46
N ILE A 49 -13.52 -1.65 4.68
CA ILE A 49 -14.78 -1.69 5.45
C ILE A 49 -14.51 -1.47 6.94
N ALA A 50 -13.53 -2.18 7.52
CA ALA A 50 -13.19 -2.09 8.94
C ALA A 50 -12.74 -0.68 9.33
N TYR A 51 -11.93 -0.05 8.48
CA TYR A 51 -11.46 1.32 8.66
C TYR A 51 -12.54 2.38 8.32
N LYS A 52 -13.67 1.97 7.71
CA LYS A 52 -14.71 2.87 7.19
C LYS A 52 -14.12 3.95 6.27
N ALA A 53 -13.23 3.53 5.37
CA ALA A 53 -12.48 4.44 4.52
C ALA A 53 -13.39 5.31 3.64
N ALA A 54 -13.11 6.62 3.58
CA ALA A 54 -13.83 7.54 2.68
C ALA A 54 -13.41 7.37 1.21
N CYS A 55 -12.15 6.95 0.98
CA CYS A 55 -11.56 6.69 -0.33
C CYS A 55 -10.52 5.57 -0.21
N VAL A 56 -10.43 4.73 -1.25
CA VAL A 56 -9.36 3.74 -1.41
C VAL A 56 -8.55 4.10 -2.66
N VAL A 57 -7.25 4.30 -2.48
CA VAL A 57 -6.30 4.50 -3.58
C VAL A 57 -5.54 3.19 -3.80
N LEU A 58 -5.68 2.60 -4.98
CA LEU A 58 -5.08 1.33 -5.34
C LEU A 58 -3.75 1.54 -6.07
N ASP A 59 -2.72 0.79 -5.65
CA ASP A 59 -1.46 0.70 -6.40
C ASP A 59 -1.67 0.03 -7.77
N ARG A 60 -0.76 0.31 -8.72
CA ARG A 60 -0.74 -0.28 -10.06
C ARG A 60 -0.83 -1.81 -10.06
N LYS A 61 -0.22 -2.50 -9.08
CA LYS A 61 -0.26 -3.97 -9.00
C LYS A 61 -1.64 -4.52 -8.61
N LEU A 62 -2.48 -3.73 -7.95
CA LEU A 62 -3.83 -4.12 -7.56
C LEU A 62 -4.84 -4.00 -8.70
N ARG A 63 -4.47 -3.36 -9.82
CA ARG A 63 -5.31 -3.24 -11.03
C ARG A 63 -5.86 -4.57 -11.54
N ARG A 64 -5.14 -5.68 -11.34
CA ARG A 64 -5.57 -7.03 -11.77
C ARG A 64 -6.94 -7.43 -11.22
N ASP A 65 -7.31 -6.92 -10.05
CA ASP A 65 -8.58 -7.22 -9.36
C ASP A 65 -9.54 -6.01 -9.38
N LEU A 66 -9.31 -5.03 -10.26
CA LEU A 66 -10.04 -3.75 -10.28
C LEU A 66 -11.56 -3.92 -10.34
N LYS A 67 -12.06 -4.83 -11.20
CA LYS A 67 -13.49 -5.12 -11.31
C LYS A 67 -14.10 -5.52 -9.96
N PHE A 68 -13.38 -6.33 -9.18
CA PHE A 68 -13.83 -6.77 -7.86
C PHE A 68 -13.91 -5.59 -6.89
N TYR A 69 -12.89 -4.74 -6.84
CA TYR A 69 -12.87 -3.56 -5.96
C TYR A 69 -13.98 -2.57 -6.30
N LEU A 70 -14.17 -2.27 -7.59
CA LEU A 70 -15.22 -1.36 -8.03
C LEU A 70 -16.63 -1.87 -7.69
N GLU A 71 -16.83 -3.18 -7.64
CA GLU A 71 -18.13 -3.78 -7.29
C GLU A 71 -18.37 -3.86 -5.77
N HIS A 72 -17.34 -4.08 -4.96
CA HIS A 72 -17.49 -4.45 -3.55
C HIS A 72 -17.07 -3.36 -2.55
N ILE A 73 -16.14 -2.49 -2.89
CA ILE A 73 -15.71 -1.42 -1.97
C ILE A 73 -16.83 -0.36 -1.88
N PRO A 74 -17.35 -0.04 -0.68
CA PRO A 74 -18.51 0.83 -0.51
C PRO A 74 -18.16 2.32 -0.46
N CYS A 75 -17.02 2.74 -1.02
CA CYS A 75 -16.56 4.13 -1.02
C CYS A 75 -15.91 4.53 -2.34
N LYS A 76 -15.30 5.72 -2.41
CA LYS A 76 -14.60 6.18 -3.62
C LYS A 76 -13.38 5.28 -3.90
N VAL A 77 -13.13 4.98 -5.16
CA VAL A 77 -11.96 4.20 -5.57
C VAL A 77 -11.16 4.99 -6.59
N ALA A 78 -9.87 5.14 -6.34
CA ALA A 78 -8.89 5.71 -7.25
C ALA A 78 -7.79 4.69 -7.56
N LEU A 79 -7.15 4.82 -8.72
CA LEU A 79 -6.09 3.91 -9.17
C LEU A 79 -4.87 4.72 -9.61
N ILE A 80 -3.69 4.32 -9.13
CA ILE A 80 -2.41 4.84 -9.61
C ILE A 80 -2.07 4.14 -10.93
N GLN A 81 -1.88 4.94 -11.99
CA GLN A 81 -1.47 4.47 -13.31
C GLN A 81 0.04 4.23 -13.39
N ASN A 82 0.48 3.57 -14.47
CA ASN A 82 1.91 3.37 -14.74
C ASN A 82 2.68 4.70 -14.92
N SER A 83 1.98 5.76 -15.33
CA SER A 83 2.52 7.13 -15.44
C SER A 83 2.57 7.88 -14.10
N LEU A 84 2.25 7.21 -12.98
CA LEU A 84 2.12 7.80 -11.64
C LEU A 84 0.98 8.82 -11.49
N SER A 85 0.14 8.99 -12.52
CA SER A 85 -1.11 9.74 -12.42
C SER A 85 -2.18 8.96 -11.63
N VAL A 86 -3.13 9.68 -11.03
CA VAL A 86 -4.22 9.10 -10.24
C VAL A 86 -5.53 9.25 -11.00
N ASP A 87 -6.19 8.14 -11.31
CA ASP A 87 -7.51 8.12 -11.92
C ASP A 87 -8.59 7.81 -10.88
N VAL A 88 -9.57 8.70 -10.74
CA VAL A 88 -10.73 8.49 -9.86
C VAL A 88 -11.82 7.74 -10.64
N LEU A 89 -12.05 6.47 -10.30
CA LEU A 89 -12.83 5.55 -11.12
C LEU A 89 -14.30 5.45 -10.69
N ARG A 90 -14.60 5.68 -9.41
CA ARG A 90 -15.97 5.56 -8.88
C ARG A 90 -16.26 6.58 -7.79
N LEU A 91 -17.38 7.28 -7.94
CA LEU A 91 -18.06 8.05 -6.88
C LEU A 91 -19.16 7.13 -6.31
N GLY A 92 -19.04 6.75 -5.03
CA GLY A 92 -19.65 5.53 -4.47
C GLY A 92 -21.16 5.33 -4.60
N ARG A 93 -21.61 4.06 -4.66
CA ARG A 93 -22.98 3.62 -4.34
C ARG A 93 -22.91 2.48 -3.33
N ALA A 94 -23.64 2.62 -2.23
CA ALA A 94 -23.74 1.57 -1.21
C ALA A 94 -24.44 0.33 -1.79
N ILE A 95 -23.79 -0.82 -1.73
CA ILE A 95 -24.42 -2.12 -1.99
C ILE A 95 -24.33 -2.90 -0.67
N LYS A 96 -25.48 -3.16 -0.05
CA LYS A 96 -25.57 -4.05 1.13
C LYS A 96 -25.23 -5.46 0.70
N ARG A 97 -24.22 -6.08 1.31
CA ARG A 97 -23.96 -7.53 1.20
C ARG A 97 -23.36 -8.09 2.49
N ASP A 98 -23.57 -9.39 2.65
CA ASP A 98 -23.39 -10.20 3.84
C ASP A 98 -21.99 -10.21 4.45
N VAL A 99 -21.97 -10.54 5.74
CA VAL A 99 -20.82 -10.71 6.62
C VAL A 99 -19.73 -11.53 5.91
N LEU A 100 -18.62 -10.87 5.58
CA LEU A 100 -17.45 -11.54 5.02
C LEU A 100 -16.62 -12.08 6.18
N GLU A 101 -16.53 -13.41 6.32
CA GLU A 101 -15.67 -14.04 7.34
C GLU A 101 -14.23 -13.53 7.21
N GLN A 102 -13.67 -13.12 8.34
CA GLN A 102 -12.37 -12.46 8.44
C GLN A 102 -11.27 -13.49 8.60
N ASN A 103 -10.75 -13.98 7.48
CA ASN A 103 -9.71 -15.03 7.47
C ASN A 103 -8.34 -14.46 7.08
N PHE A 104 -7.83 -13.50 7.85
CA PHE A 104 -6.41 -13.12 7.80
C PHE A 104 -5.75 -13.49 9.11
N SER A 105 -4.56 -14.05 9.00
CA SER A 105 -3.95 -14.80 10.09
C SER A 105 -3.26 -13.90 11.13
N TYR A 106 -2.76 -12.72 10.70
CA TYR A 106 -2.04 -11.78 11.57
C TYR A 106 -1.89 -10.41 10.90
N SER A 107 -1.93 -9.33 11.68
CA SER A 107 -1.64 -7.98 11.20
C SER A 107 -0.96 -7.12 12.25
N VAL A 108 -0.06 -6.24 11.82
CA VAL A 108 0.57 -5.21 12.66
C VAL A 108 0.25 -3.84 12.05
N SER A 109 -0.07 -2.88 12.91
CA SER A 109 -0.35 -1.49 12.54
C SER A 109 0.53 -0.57 13.37
N ARG A 110 1.22 0.37 12.72
CA ARG A 110 2.09 1.36 13.38
C ARG A 110 1.93 2.73 12.73
N PRO A 111 1.77 3.81 13.52
CA PRO A 111 1.90 5.15 12.98
C PRO A 111 3.33 5.39 12.51
N VAL A 112 3.49 6.19 11.46
CA VAL A 112 4.82 6.67 11.06
C VAL A 112 5.21 7.78 12.03
N GLU A 113 6.20 7.51 12.87
CA GLU A 113 6.70 8.48 13.86
C GLU A 113 7.36 9.66 13.14
N LEU A 114 6.98 10.86 13.57
CA LEU A 114 7.63 12.09 13.14
C LEU A 114 8.77 12.35 14.10
N VAL A 115 9.99 12.43 13.59
CA VAL A 115 11.11 12.88 14.42
C VAL A 115 10.95 14.38 14.60
N PRO A 116 10.83 14.89 15.84
CA PRO A 116 10.88 16.33 16.07
C PRO A 116 12.22 16.83 15.55
N PHE A 117 12.21 17.92 14.76
CA PHE A 117 13.42 18.62 14.34
C PHE A 117 14.21 19.09 15.58
N ALA A 118 15.03 18.21 16.15
CA ALA A 118 16.23 18.64 16.84
C ALA A 118 17.23 18.97 15.73
N GLU A 119 17.60 20.24 15.60
CA GLU A 119 18.64 20.70 14.69
C GLU A 119 19.92 19.87 14.85
N GLN A 120 20.08 18.82 14.06
CA GLN A 120 21.35 18.14 13.88
C GLN A 120 22.07 18.80 12.73
N ASN A 121 22.69 19.94 13.03
CA ASN A 121 23.97 20.26 12.40
C ASN A 121 24.93 19.11 12.74
N ASN A 122 25.11 18.18 11.81
CA ASN A 122 26.43 17.68 11.40
C ASN A 122 26.29 16.73 10.22
N SER A 123 27.01 17.06 9.15
CA SER A 123 27.24 16.27 7.95
C SER A 123 27.79 14.87 8.25
N SER A 124 27.12 13.83 7.79
CA SER A 124 27.77 12.67 7.15
C SER A 124 26.77 11.93 6.27
N GLU A 125 27.17 11.78 5.03
CA GLU A 125 26.48 11.07 3.97
C GLU A 125 26.54 9.56 4.23
N ASP A 126 25.44 8.94 4.63
CA ASP A 126 25.27 7.49 4.51
C ASP A 126 24.01 7.20 3.70
N GLN A 127 24.21 6.97 2.40
CA GLN A 127 23.18 6.51 1.49
C GLN A 127 22.80 5.07 1.85
N SER A 128 21.76 4.90 2.64
CA SER A 128 21.17 3.59 2.92
C SER A 128 20.41 3.10 1.68
N ILE A 129 21.10 2.38 0.79
CA ILE A 129 20.48 1.65 -0.31
C ILE A 129 19.85 0.39 0.28
N VAL A 130 18.56 0.47 0.61
CA VAL A 130 17.77 -0.71 1.00
C VAL A 130 17.47 -1.52 -0.26
N SER A 131 18.30 -2.53 -0.55
CA SER A 131 18.03 -3.52 -1.58
C SER A 131 17.05 -4.56 -1.05
N CYS A 132 15.77 -4.41 -1.38
CA CYS A 132 14.82 -5.51 -1.26
C CYS A 132 14.90 -6.36 -2.53
N GLY A 133 15.47 -7.57 -2.40
CA GLY A 133 15.63 -8.52 -3.49
C GLY A 133 14.29 -8.85 -4.17
N SER A 134 14.09 -8.29 -5.35
CA SER A 134 13.03 -8.68 -6.27
C SER A 134 13.54 -9.81 -7.17
N TYR A 135 12.95 -10.99 -7.04
CA TYR A 135 13.11 -12.09 -7.99
C TYR A 135 12.46 -11.65 -9.32
N PHE A 136 13.22 -10.95 -10.16
CA PHE A 136 12.87 -10.78 -11.56
C PHE A 136 13.44 -11.98 -12.31
N GLY A 137 12.56 -12.96 -12.59
CA GLY A 137 12.83 -13.96 -13.61
C GLY A 137 12.82 -13.28 -14.97
N SER A 138 14.00 -12.90 -15.45
CA SER A 138 14.21 -12.43 -16.82
C SER A 138 13.92 -13.57 -17.78
N THR A 139 12.83 -13.47 -18.55
CA THR A 139 12.71 -14.21 -19.81
C THR A 139 12.92 -13.21 -20.93
N SER A 140 14.10 -13.25 -21.54
CA SER A 140 14.36 -12.57 -22.81
C SER A 140 13.58 -13.30 -23.90
N PHE A 141 12.59 -12.65 -24.51
CA PHE A 141 12.11 -13.08 -25.81
C PHE A 141 13.06 -12.50 -26.86
N ASP A 142 13.94 -13.38 -27.35
CA ASP A 142 14.75 -13.18 -28.53
C ASP A 142 13.81 -13.13 -29.75
N LEU A 143 13.63 -11.94 -30.32
CA LEU A 143 12.96 -11.76 -31.61
C LEU A 143 14.02 -11.90 -32.70
N SER A 144 14.41 -13.14 -32.97
CA SER A 144 15.12 -13.52 -34.19
C SER A 144 14.45 -14.73 -34.84
N GLN A 145 14.25 -14.63 -36.17
CA GLN A 145 13.50 -15.50 -37.11
C GLN A 145 12.03 -15.07 -37.26
N ILE A 146 11.60 -14.28 -38.26
CA ILE A 146 11.77 -14.38 -39.74
C ILE A 146 11.45 -15.78 -40.27
N ARG A 147 10.21 -15.96 -40.73
CA ARG A 147 9.92 -16.45 -42.08
C ARG A 147 8.58 -15.93 -42.57
#